data_AF-A0A849BYH8-F1
#
_entry.id   AF-A0A849BYH8-F1
#
_cell.length_a   1.000
_cell.length_b   1.000
_cell.length_c   1.000
_cell.angle_alpha   90.00
_cell.angle_beta   90.00
_cell.angle_gamma   90.00
#
_symmetry.space_group_name_H-M   'P 1'
#
loop_
_entity.id
_entity.type
_entity.pdbx_description
1 polymer ?
#
loop_
_entity_poly.entity_id
_entity_poly.type
_entity_poly.pdbx_seq_one_letter_code
_entity_poly.pdbx_strand_id
1 'polypeptide(L)'
;MRVGVDDRNERGRVEGLGGEQDVLDTDVIIVGAGPAGLMLAGELSLAGVRSLVLERHAQPPTGTALNVGMLDSVNLAWKLGADIHGWAPTGLVETYHDERHYAGTRAQLQSRAQAALRRGHDAADDALRQVFQELLADEPALRRMGDLVGHNDIRYPMPGSDHVLVGTFAPDLTLHTDQGVISVAELMHSARPVLLVLADRPDLREVAAGWQDRVDIRTAKTDDRPADALLIRPDAHIAWAATIDEAVDTAEPALREALTSWFGTPSDQAEPDGDQPA
;
A
#
# COMPACT_ATOMS: atom_id res chain seq x y z
N MET A 1 24.17 -11.75 12.06
CA MET A 1 24.27 -13.19 12.39
C MET A 1 25.21 -13.39 13.57
N ARG A 2 24.64 -13.52 14.78
CA ARG A 2 25.22 -14.22 15.95
C ARG A 2 24.05 -14.42 16.92
N VAL A 3 23.62 -15.67 17.07
CA VAL A 3 22.55 -16.08 17.98
C VAL A 3 23.22 -16.74 19.17
N GLY A 4 23.06 -16.16 20.35
CA GLY A 4 23.43 -16.78 21.62
C GLY A 4 22.15 -17.16 22.37
N VAL A 5 21.88 -18.45 22.47
CA VAL A 5 20.85 -19.02 23.34
C VAL A 5 21.53 -19.32 24.68
N ASP A 6 21.11 -18.67 25.76
CA ASP A 6 21.44 -19.09 27.12
C ASP A 6 20.15 -19.39 27.87
N ASP A 7 19.90 -20.69 28.03
CA ASP A 7 18.88 -21.26 28.88
C ASP A 7 19.42 -21.25 30.30
N ARG A 8 18.87 -20.43 31.21
CA ARG A 8 18.86 -20.73 32.65
C ARG A 8 17.86 -19.86 33.43
N ASN A 9 16.81 -20.55 33.87
CA ASN A 9 15.82 -20.11 34.84
C ASN A 9 16.34 -20.33 36.27
N GLU A 10 16.70 -19.27 37.00
CA GLU A 10 16.72 -19.30 38.48
C GLU A 10 16.27 -17.96 39.08
N ARG A 11 15.36 -18.07 40.06
CA ARG A 11 14.76 -16.98 40.83
C ARG A 11 15.78 -16.35 41.78
N GLY A 12 15.85 -15.02 41.84
CA GLY A 12 16.49 -14.33 42.97
C GLY A 12 16.69 -12.83 42.79
N ARG A 13 16.05 -12.07 43.70
CA ARG A 13 16.31 -10.66 44.07
C ARG A 13 15.94 -9.54 43.09
N VAL A 14 14.94 -8.78 43.55
CA VAL A 14 14.73 -7.37 43.19
C VAL A 14 15.76 -6.57 43.98
N GLU A 15 16.89 -6.23 43.36
CA GLU A 15 17.79 -5.19 43.86
C GLU A 15 17.71 -4.01 42.90
N GLY A 16 17.39 -2.84 43.48
CA GLY A 16 17.13 -1.62 42.75
C GLY A 16 18.34 -1.15 41.96
N LEU A 17 18.10 -0.83 40.70
CA LEU A 17 18.95 0.06 39.92
C LEU A 17 18.08 1.24 39.50
N GLY A 18 18.29 2.36 40.19
CA GLY A 18 18.14 3.65 39.55
C GLY A 18 19.15 3.71 38.42
N GLY A 19 18.65 3.73 37.19
CA GLY A 19 19.39 3.97 35.97
C GLY A 19 18.46 4.72 35.06
N GLU A 20 18.98 5.73 34.38
CA GLU A 20 18.34 6.45 33.27
C GLU A 20 17.33 5.57 32.54
N GLN A 21 16.11 6.09 32.37
CA GLN A 21 15.30 5.62 31.26
C GLN A 21 16.14 5.96 30.03
N ASP A 22 16.84 4.96 29.50
CA ASP A 22 17.46 5.01 28.18
C ASP A 22 16.28 5.21 27.23
N VAL A 23 15.97 6.48 26.96
CA VAL A 23 14.90 6.85 26.03
C VAL A 23 15.37 6.28 24.72
N LEU A 24 14.76 5.16 24.31
CA LEU A 24 15.06 4.53 23.03
C LEU A 24 14.88 5.59 21.94
N ASP A 25 16.00 6.08 21.41
CA ASP A 25 16.05 7.15 20.42
C ASP A 25 15.66 6.57 19.05
N THR A 26 14.37 6.28 18.90
CA THR A 26 13.76 5.68 17.73
C THR A 26 12.43 6.38 17.43
N ASP A 27 12.14 6.57 16.15
CA ASP A 27 10.92 7.25 15.72
C ASP A 27 9.72 6.29 15.74
N VAL A 28 9.99 5.00 15.46
CA VAL A 28 8.97 3.93 15.41
C VAL A 28 9.44 2.67 16.16
N ILE A 29 8.54 2.02 16.90
CA ILE A 29 8.76 0.67 17.45
C ILE A 29 7.86 -0.33 16.70
N ILE A 30 8.47 -1.37 16.16
CA ILE A 30 7.81 -2.46 15.43
C ILE A 30 7.85 -3.72 16.28
N VAL A 31 6.68 -4.26 16.64
CA VAL A 31 6.59 -5.51 17.40
C VAL A 31 6.27 -6.67 16.46
N GLY A 32 7.23 -7.56 16.28
CA GLY A 32 7.22 -8.72 15.38
C GLY A 32 8.22 -8.56 14.23
N ALA A 33 9.20 -9.46 14.11
CA ALA A 33 10.12 -9.60 12.97
C ALA A 33 9.61 -10.62 11.94
N GLY A 34 8.29 -10.71 11.79
CA GLY A 34 7.67 -11.33 10.63
C GLY A 34 7.96 -10.54 9.35
N PRO A 35 7.45 -11.01 8.20
CA PRO A 35 7.61 -10.37 6.89
C PRO A 35 7.15 -8.92 6.91
N ALA A 36 6.05 -8.65 7.62
CA ALA A 36 5.55 -7.29 7.81
C ALA A 36 6.54 -6.41 8.58
N GLY A 37 6.97 -6.83 9.76
CA GLY A 37 7.81 -5.96 10.57
C GLY A 37 9.19 -5.73 9.98
N LEU A 38 9.80 -6.75 9.35
CA LEU A 38 11.11 -6.61 8.72
C LEU A 38 11.06 -5.76 7.44
N MET A 39 10.03 -5.94 6.61
CA MET A 39 9.89 -5.10 5.42
C MET A 39 9.55 -3.67 5.80
N LEU A 40 8.65 -3.44 6.75
CA LEU A 40 8.33 -2.10 7.26
C LEU A 40 9.58 -1.39 7.79
N ALA A 41 10.42 -2.09 8.56
CA ALA A 41 11.68 -1.52 9.05
C ALA A 41 12.61 -1.11 7.89
N GLY A 42 12.67 -1.90 6.82
CA GLY A 42 13.42 -1.59 5.61
C GLY A 42 12.88 -0.36 4.88
N GLU A 43 11.57 -0.31 4.63
CA GLU A 43 10.90 0.82 3.97
C GLU A 43 11.07 2.12 4.76
N LEU A 44 10.87 2.08 6.08
CA LEU A 44 11.11 3.22 6.95
C LEU A 44 12.57 3.68 6.91
N SER A 45 13.52 2.74 6.90
CA SER A 45 14.95 3.06 6.77
C SER A 45 15.27 3.72 5.43
N LEU A 46 14.62 3.33 4.33
CA LEU A 46 14.78 3.97 3.02
C LEU A 46 14.20 5.39 3.02
N ALA A 47 13.12 5.62 3.77
CA ALA A 47 12.54 6.94 4.00
C ALA A 47 13.32 7.79 5.04
N GLY A 48 14.42 7.28 5.59
CA GLY A 48 15.23 7.98 6.60
C GLY A 48 14.63 7.98 8.01
N VAL A 49 13.63 7.14 8.28
CA VAL A 49 12.97 6.98 9.58
C VAL A 49 13.65 5.87 10.39
N ARG A 50 13.98 6.14 11.66
CA ARG A 50 14.62 5.16 12.55
C ARG A 50 13.57 4.28 13.21
N SER A 51 13.74 2.96 13.09
CA SER A 51 12.83 1.99 13.68
C SER A 51 13.55 0.93 14.52
N LEU A 52 12.88 0.46 15.57
CA LEU A 52 13.32 -0.63 16.43
C LEU A 52 12.38 -1.84 16.28
N VAL A 53 12.91 -2.99 15.87
CA VAL A 53 12.14 -4.24 15.74
C VAL A 53 12.31 -5.13 16.98
N LEU A 54 11.21 -5.55 17.59
CA LEU A 54 11.16 -6.44 18.75
C LEU A 54 10.46 -7.76 18.37
N GLU A 55 11.13 -8.91 18.46
CA GLU A 55 10.53 -10.23 18.16
C GLU A 55 10.71 -11.22 19.32
N ARG A 56 9.70 -12.06 19.54
CA ARG A 56 9.65 -13.10 20.57
C ARG A 56 9.60 -14.53 20.00
N HIS A 57 9.19 -14.73 18.75
CA HIS A 57 8.92 -16.03 18.12
C HIS A 57 9.74 -16.24 16.84
N ALA A 58 10.28 -17.45 16.65
CA ALA A 58 11.25 -17.78 15.59
C ALA A 58 10.72 -18.72 14.50
N GLN A 59 9.40 -18.79 14.28
CA GLN A 59 8.84 -19.68 13.26
C GLN A 59 8.66 -18.96 11.91
N PRO A 60 9.16 -19.53 10.79
CA PRO A 60 9.03 -18.93 9.48
C PRO A 60 7.55 -18.96 9.01
N PRO A 61 7.06 -17.88 8.41
CA PRO A 61 5.70 -17.81 7.88
C PRO A 61 5.52 -18.67 6.64
N THR A 62 4.27 -19.05 6.35
CA THR A 62 3.88 -19.65 5.07
C THR A 62 3.93 -18.61 3.94
N GLY A 63 3.97 -19.05 2.67
CA GLY A 63 4.04 -18.16 1.50
C GLY A 63 2.93 -17.09 1.45
N THR A 64 1.71 -17.43 1.85
CA THR A 64 0.60 -16.46 1.95
C THR A 64 0.83 -15.42 3.05
N ALA A 65 1.36 -15.85 4.20
CA ALA A 65 1.65 -14.93 5.31
C ALA A 65 2.81 -13.97 4.98
N LEU A 66 3.78 -14.40 4.16
CA LEU A 66 4.81 -13.54 3.58
C LEU A 66 4.20 -12.44 2.72
N ASN A 67 3.38 -12.80 1.72
CA ASN A 67 2.77 -11.82 0.82
C ASN A 67 1.89 -10.81 1.57
N VAL A 68 1.04 -11.27 2.49
CA VAL A 68 0.18 -10.39 3.29
C VAL A 68 1.02 -9.42 4.12
N GLY A 69 2.06 -9.92 4.80
CA GLY A 69 2.91 -9.07 5.62
C GLY A 69 3.69 -8.03 4.80
N MET A 70 4.20 -8.41 3.62
CA MET A 70 4.84 -7.47 2.72
C MET A 70 3.88 -6.34 2.32
N LEU A 71 2.66 -6.68 1.92
CA LEU A 71 1.64 -5.68 1.56
C LEU A 71 1.19 -4.81 2.75
N ASP A 72 1.16 -5.35 3.98
CA ASP A 72 0.92 -4.54 5.19
C ASP A 72 2.01 -3.49 5.37
N SER A 73 3.26 -3.86 5.09
CA SER A 73 4.42 -2.97 5.21
C SER A 73 4.36 -1.84 4.22
N VAL A 74 4.14 -2.17 2.94
CA VAL A 74 4.04 -1.17 1.88
C VAL A 74 2.90 -0.19 2.19
N ASN A 75 1.75 -0.69 2.63
CA ASN A 75 0.60 0.16 2.97
C ASN A 75 0.87 1.09 4.15
N LEU A 76 1.50 0.59 5.22
CA LEU A 76 1.73 1.37 6.43
C LEU A 76 2.93 2.32 6.30
N ALA A 77 4.00 1.90 5.61
CA ALA A 77 5.25 2.64 5.53
C ALA A 77 5.05 4.05 4.98
N TRP A 78 4.33 4.19 3.86
CA TRP A 78 4.13 5.50 3.25
C TRP A 78 3.23 6.41 4.10
N LYS A 79 2.25 5.84 4.82
CA LYS A 79 1.35 6.58 5.72
C LYS A 79 2.08 7.09 6.95
N LEU A 80 2.90 6.23 7.56
CA LEU A 80 3.77 6.64 8.68
C LEU A 80 4.82 7.65 8.21
N GLY A 81 5.42 7.45 7.04
CA GLY A 81 6.34 8.43 6.44
C GLY A 81 5.65 9.78 6.26
N ALA A 82 4.41 9.79 5.77
CA ALA A 82 3.62 11.01 5.64
C ALA A 82 3.36 11.72 6.98
N ASP A 83 3.03 10.95 8.02
CA ASP A 83 2.76 11.46 9.37
C ASP A 83 4.02 12.05 10.02
N ILE A 84 5.12 11.32 9.94
CA ILE A 84 6.43 11.74 10.46
C ILE A 84 6.94 13.00 9.75
N HIS A 85 6.72 13.10 8.43
CA HIS A 85 7.07 14.30 7.66
C HIS A 85 6.04 15.44 7.77
N GLY A 86 4.96 15.25 8.53
CA GLY A 86 4.02 16.31 8.91
C GLY A 86 3.04 16.73 7.82
N TRP A 87 2.88 15.95 6.75
CA TRP A 87 1.93 16.27 5.66
C TRP A 87 0.74 15.32 5.58
N ALA A 88 0.71 14.25 6.38
CA ALA A 88 -0.43 13.33 6.43
C ALA A 88 -1.73 14.06 6.80
N PRO A 89 -2.81 13.88 6.03
CA PRO A 89 -4.17 14.22 6.47
C PRO A 89 -4.54 13.51 7.77
N THR A 90 -5.42 14.14 8.55
CA THR A 90 -6.04 13.52 9.71
C THR A 90 -6.77 12.24 9.30
N GLY A 91 -6.54 11.13 10.01
CA GLY A 91 -7.18 9.85 9.70
C GLY A 91 -6.39 8.99 8.71
N LEU A 92 -5.31 9.49 8.09
CA LEU A 92 -4.57 8.73 7.08
C LEU A 92 -3.98 7.44 7.66
N VAL A 93 -3.32 7.51 8.81
CA VAL A 93 -2.73 6.32 9.45
C VAL A 93 -3.82 5.35 9.89
N GLU A 94 -4.96 5.84 10.37
CA GLU A 94 -6.11 5.04 10.79
C GLU A 94 -6.66 4.18 9.64
N THR A 95 -6.59 4.66 8.39
CA THR A 95 -7.01 3.86 7.21
C THR A 95 -6.23 2.56 7.07
N TYR A 96 -5.01 2.44 7.62
CA TYR A 96 -4.26 1.18 7.63
C TYR A 96 -5.08 0.06 8.26
N HIS A 97 -5.74 0.34 9.38
CA HIS A 97 -6.53 -0.68 10.06
C HIS A 97 -7.67 -1.15 9.16
N ASP A 98 -8.49 -0.25 8.63
CA ASP A 98 -9.66 -0.62 7.83
C ASP A 98 -9.27 -1.38 6.55
N GLU A 99 -8.24 -0.89 5.86
CA GLU A 99 -7.74 -1.50 4.62
C GLU A 99 -7.12 -2.88 4.85
N ARG A 100 -6.23 -3.00 5.85
CA ARG A 100 -5.43 -4.21 6.06
C ARG A 100 -6.13 -5.24 6.93
N HIS A 101 -7.03 -4.82 7.82
CA HIS A 101 -7.91 -5.76 8.51
C HIS A 101 -8.88 -6.43 7.53
N TYR A 102 -9.43 -5.69 6.57
CA TYR A 102 -10.26 -6.25 5.50
C TYR A 102 -9.48 -7.29 4.68
N ALA A 103 -8.27 -6.92 4.21
CA ALA A 103 -7.39 -7.84 3.46
C ALA A 103 -6.99 -9.08 4.28
N GLY A 104 -6.64 -8.89 5.56
CA GLY A 104 -6.27 -9.96 6.47
C GLY A 104 -7.41 -10.94 6.73
N THR A 105 -8.65 -10.44 6.89
CA THR A 105 -9.84 -11.29 7.06
C THR A 105 -10.07 -12.18 5.83
N ARG A 106 -9.88 -11.63 4.62
CA ARG A 106 -9.96 -12.37 3.35
C ARG A 106 -8.88 -13.45 3.25
N ALA A 107 -7.63 -13.11 3.56
CA ALA A 107 -6.50 -14.02 3.55
C ALA A 107 -6.67 -15.19 4.55
N GLN A 108 -7.23 -14.91 5.73
CA GLN A 108 -7.54 -15.93 6.73
C GLN A 108 -8.62 -16.90 6.25
N LEU A 109 -9.72 -16.39 5.66
CA LEU A 109 -10.77 -17.23 5.08
C LEU A 109 -10.20 -18.17 4.01
N GLN A 110 -9.39 -17.63 3.10
CA GLN A 110 -8.73 -18.40 2.05
C GLN A 110 -7.81 -19.48 2.64
N SER A 111 -6.96 -19.12 3.60
CA SER A 111 -6.03 -20.05 4.25
C SER A 111 -6.77 -21.20 4.93
N ARG A 112 -7.91 -20.91 5.59
CA ARG A 112 -8.77 -21.92 6.21
C ARG A 112 -9.43 -22.84 5.17
N ALA A 113 -9.91 -22.28 4.06
CA ALA A 113 -10.50 -23.05 2.96
C ALA A 113 -9.48 -24.00 2.32
N GLN A 114 -8.25 -23.53 2.05
CA GLN A 114 -7.17 -24.37 1.53
C GLN A 114 -6.76 -25.46 2.53
N ALA A 115 -6.69 -25.15 3.82
CA ALA A 115 -6.41 -26.15 4.84
C ALA A 115 -7.51 -27.22 4.91
N ALA A 116 -8.79 -26.84 4.73
CA ALA A 116 -9.89 -27.80 4.66
C ALA A 116 -9.76 -28.74 3.44
N LEU A 117 -9.52 -28.19 2.25
CA LEU A 117 -9.35 -28.99 1.03
C LEU A 117 -8.16 -29.98 1.08
N ARG A 118 -7.10 -29.65 1.84
CA ARG A 118 -5.90 -30.49 1.99
C ARG A 118 -6.02 -31.61 3.04
N ARG A 119 -6.95 -31.50 4.00
CA ARG A 119 -7.03 -32.43 5.13
C ARG A 119 -7.37 -33.86 4.69
N GLY A 120 -8.23 -34.04 3.68
CA GLY A 120 -8.46 -35.34 3.02
C GLY A 120 -8.76 -36.47 4.00
N HIS A 121 -9.72 -36.24 4.91
CA HIS A 121 -10.00 -37.16 6.01
C HIS A 121 -11.01 -38.25 5.65
N ASP A 122 -11.83 -38.06 4.61
CA ASP A 122 -12.82 -39.03 4.15
C ASP A 122 -13.16 -38.93 2.64
N ALA A 123 -14.04 -39.81 2.17
CA ALA A 123 -14.47 -39.87 0.78
C ALA A 123 -15.27 -38.62 0.34
N ALA A 124 -15.88 -37.89 1.27
CA ALA A 124 -16.61 -36.66 0.95
C ALA A 124 -15.62 -35.50 0.70
N ASP A 125 -14.52 -35.41 1.45
CA ASP A 125 -13.43 -34.47 1.18
C ASP A 125 -12.81 -34.71 -0.21
N ASP A 126 -12.66 -35.97 -0.61
CA ASP A 126 -12.14 -36.33 -1.93
C ASP A 126 -13.10 -35.94 -3.05
N ALA A 127 -14.40 -36.22 -2.90
CA ALA A 127 -15.42 -35.80 -3.85
C ALA A 127 -15.51 -34.27 -3.97
N LEU A 128 -15.43 -33.54 -2.86
CA LEU A 128 -15.41 -32.07 -2.85
C LEU A 128 -14.19 -31.54 -3.61
N ARG A 129 -13.01 -32.13 -3.39
CA ARG A 129 -11.79 -31.75 -4.10
C ARG A 129 -11.90 -31.99 -5.59
N GLN A 130 -12.51 -33.10 -6.01
CA GLN A 130 -12.75 -33.40 -7.42
C GLN A 130 -13.66 -32.35 -8.07
N VAL A 131 -14.81 -32.02 -7.45
CA VAL A 131 -15.72 -30.96 -7.96
C VAL A 131 -14.99 -29.62 -8.04
N PHE A 132 -14.18 -29.28 -7.04
CA PHE A 132 -13.41 -28.03 -7.07
C PHE A 132 -12.37 -28.02 -8.20
N GLN A 133 -11.73 -29.15 -8.50
CA GLN A 133 -10.81 -29.28 -9.63
C GLN A 133 -11.53 -29.15 -10.98
N GLU A 134 -12.75 -29.70 -11.10
CA GLU A 134 -13.59 -29.54 -12.30
C GLU A 134 -13.95 -28.06 -12.52
N LEU A 135 -14.26 -27.31 -11.45
CA LEU A 135 -14.49 -25.86 -11.54
C LEU A 135 -13.24 -25.11 -12.01
N LEU A 136 -12.06 -25.49 -11.55
CA LEU A 136 -10.79 -24.86 -11.95
C LEU A 136 -10.35 -25.20 -13.38
N ALA A 137 -11.04 -26.12 -14.07
CA ALA A 137 -10.83 -26.35 -15.50
C ALA A 137 -11.42 -25.22 -16.36
N ASP A 138 -12.35 -24.42 -15.82
CA ASP A 138 -12.89 -23.22 -16.47
C ASP A 138 -11.93 -22.03 -16.30
N GLU A 139 -11.48 -21.42 -17.41
CA GLU A 139 -10.47 -20.36 -17.40
C GLU A 139 -10.92 -19.12 -16.56
N PRO A 140 -12.15 -18.61 -16.66
CA PRO A 140 -12.65 -17.57 -15.76
C PRO A 140 -12.59 -17.94 -14.27
N ALA A 141 -12.90 -19.19 -13.90
CA ALA A 141 -12.81 -19.64 -12.52
C ALA A 141 -11.36 -19.75 -12.05
N LEU A 142 -10.47 -20.26 -12.91
CA LEU A 142 -9.04 -20.34 -12.66
C LEU A 142 -8.44 -18.94 -12.46
N ARG A 143 -8.81 -17.97 -13.30
CA ARG A 143 -8.36 -16.57 -13.18
C ARG A 143 -8.79 -15.95 -11.85
N ARG A 144 -10.07 -16.07 -11.49
CA ARG A 144 -10.58 -15.60 -10.18
C ARG A 144 -9.86 -16.25 -9.00
N MET A 145 -9.51 -17.53 -9.11
CA MET A 145 -8.73 -18.22 -8.08
C MET A 145 -7.29 -17.70 -8.01
N GLY A 146 -6.68 -17.42 -9.16
CA GLY A 146 -5.38 -16.77 -9.26
C GLY A 146 -5.36 -15.41 -8.58
N ASP A 147 -6.37 -14.57 -8.87
CA ASP A 147 -6.51 -13.25 -8.27
C ASP A 147 -6.68 -13.33 -6.75
N LEU A 148 -7.52 -14.26 -6.28
CA LEU A 148 -7.71 -14.53 -4.85
C LEU A 148 -6.41 -14.98 -4.17
N VAL A 149 -5.65 -15.90 -4.78
CA VAL A 149 -4.41 -16.41 -4.20
C VAL A 149 -3.31 -15.34 -4.21
N GLY A 150 -3.25 -14.56 -5.28
CA GLY A 150 -2.34 -13.43 -5.44
C GLY A 150 -2.71 -12.22 -4.58
N HIS A 151 -3.91 -12.18 -3.99
CA HIS A 151 -4.50 -11.02 -3.33
C HIS A 151 -4.69 -9.81 -4.25
N ASN A 152 -4.81 -10.07 -5.56
CA ASN A 152 -5.11 -9.07 -6.58
C ASN A 152 -6.61 -8.71 -6.59
N ASP A 153 -7.46 -9.50 -5.93
CA ASP A 153 -8.90 -9.28 -5.78
C ASP A 153 -9.24 -8.26 -4.66
N ILE A 154 -8.25 -7.83 -3.89
CA ILE A 154 -8.45 -6.88 -2.80
C ILE A 154 -8.72 -5.50 -3.37
N ARG A 155 -9.92 -4.98 -3.06
CA ARG A 155 -10.33 -3.60 -3.32
C ARG A 155 -10.57 -2.91 -1.99
N TYR A 156 -9.83 -1.84 -1.72
CA TYR A 156 -10.03 -1.05 -0.51
C TYR A 156 -11.32 -0.25 -0.57
N PRO A 157 -12.03 -0.12 0.56
CA PRO A 157 -13.17 0.78 0.66
C PRO A 157 -12.67 2.22 0.55
N MET A 158 -13.04 2.90 -0.53
CA MET A 158 -12.67 4.29 -0.79
C MET A 158 -13.94 5.11 -1.04
N PRO A 159 -14.49 5.79 -0.02
CA PRO A 159 -15.66 6.64 -0.19
C PRO A 159 -15.34 7.84 -1.08
N GLY A 160 -16.28 8.28 -1.92
CA GLY A 160 -16.16 9.49 -2.73
C GLY A 160 -15.91 9.30 -4.23
N SER A 161 -15.76 8.06 -4.72
CA SER A 161 -15.72 7.80 -6.16
C SER A 161 -16.32 6.43 -6.51
N ASP A 162 -17.20 6.41 -7.52
CA ASP A 162 -17.85 5.19 -8.01
C ASP A 162 -17.06 4.52 -9.17
N HIS A 163 -15.89 5.06 -9.55
CA HIS A 163 -15.11 4.51 -10.64
C HIS A 163 -14.67 3.07 -10.33
N VAL A 164 -14.80 2.15 -11.29
CA VAL A 164 -14.57 0.70 -11.08
C VAL A 164 -13.15 0.38 -10.61
N LEU A 165 -12.17 1.21 -10.98
CA LEU A 165 -10.76 1.05 -10.60
C LEU A 165 -10.41 1.63 -9.22
N VAL A 166 -11.24 2.49 -8.64
CA VAL A 166 -10.88 3.13 -7.37
C VAL A 166 -10.87 2.10 -6.25
N GLY A 167 -9.79 2.07 -5.48
CA GLY A 167 -9.52 1.09 -4.43
C GLY A 167 -8.85 -0.18 -4.91
N THR A 168 -8.68 -0.40 -6.22
CA THR A 168 -7.95 -1.56 -6.74
C THR A 168 -6.46 -1.28 -6.84
N PHE A 169 -5.65 -2.35 -6.93
CA PHE A 169 -4.26 -2.23 -7.35
C PHE A 169 -4.19 -1.70 -8.79
N ALA A 170 -3.23 -0.82 -9.07
CA ALA A 170 -3.08 -0.22 -10.38
C ALA A 170 -2.64 -1.26 -11.42
N PRO A 171 -3.30 -1.34 -12.59
CA PRO A 171 -2.83 -2.22 -13.66
C PRO A 171 -1.45 -1.75 -14.13
N ASP A 172 -0.55 -2.70 -14.43
CA ASP A 172 0.77 -2.37 -14.97
C ASP A 172 0.68 -2.03 -16.46
N LEU A 173 0.20 -0.83 -16.75
CA LEU A 173 0.01 -0.34 -18.11
C LEU A 173 1.36 -0.09 -18.77
N THR A 174 1.47 -0.47 -20.04
CA THR A 174 2.56 -0.01 -20.91
C THR A 174 2.33 1.46 -21.25
N LEU A 175 3.31 2.30 -20.93
CA LEU A 175 3.24 3.74 -21.08
C LEU A 175 4.22 4.23 -22.15
N HIS A 176 3.71 4.91 -23.16
CA HIS A 176 4.48 5.57 -24.20
C HIS A 176 4.69 7.03 -23.81
N THR A 177 5.94 7.38 -23.56
CA THR A 177 6.39 8.74 -23.22
C THR A 177 7.34 9.26 -24.30
N ASP A 178 7.66 10.56 -24.24
CA ASP A 178 8.67 11.16 -25.13
C ASP A 178 10.08 10.59 -24.91
N GLN A 179 10.33 9.99 -23.74
CA GLN A 179 11.62 9.40 -23.35
C GLN A 179 11.72 7.91 -23.66
N GLY A 180 10.64 7.28 -24.14
CA GLY A 180 10.57 5.86 -24.43
C GLY A 180 9.37 5.17 -23.81
N VAL A 181 9.42 3.84 -23.82
CA VAL A 181 8.39 2.97 -23.24
C VAL A 181 8.78 2.60 -21.83
N ILE A 182 7.89 2.85 -20.87
CA ILE A 182 8.02 2.49 -19.45
C ILE A 182 6.74 1.78 -18.99
N SER A 183 6.68 1.35 -17.73
CA SER A 183 5.46 0.79 -17.14
C SER A 183 4.99 1.57 -15.91
N VAL A 184 3.76 1.32 -15.46
CA VAL A 184 3.26 1.89 -14.20
C VAL A 184 4.11 1.42 -13.02
N ALA A 185 4.50 0.13 -12.98
CA ALA A 185 5.37 -0.40 -11.95
C ALA A 185 6.71 0.36 -11.87
N GLU A 186 7.29 0.75 -13.01
CA GLU A 186 8.52 1.54 -13.04
C GLU A 186 8.34 2.95 -12.47
N LEU A 187 7.17 3.58 -12.68
CA LEU A 187 6.85 4.88 -12.07
C LEU A 187 6.77 4.80 -10.54
N MET A 188 6.35 3.65 -9.99
CA MET A 188 6.17 3.47 -8.55
C MET A 188 7.48 3.28 -7.77
N HIS A 189 8.63 3.09 -8.45
CA HIS A 189 9.93 2.92 -7.78
C HIS A 189 10.37 4.11 -6.93
N SER A 190 9.83 5.31 -7.18
CA SER A 190 10.13 6.51 -6.39
C SER A 190 9.46 6.50 -5.01
N ALA A 191 8.55 5.56 -4.75
CA ALA A 191 7.68 5.51 -3.57
C ALA A 191 6.90 6.83 -3.33
N ARG A 192 6.69 7.62 -4.39
CA ARG A 192 5.86 8.82 -4.37
C ARG A 192 4.49 8.53 -4.99
N PRO A 193 3.42 9.22 -4.54
CA PRO A 193 2.15 9.16 -5.25
C PRO A 193 2.31 9.67 -6.68
N VAL A 194 1.55 9.10 -7.61
CA VAL A 194 1.61 9.45 -9.03
C VAL A 194 0.23 9.87 -9.52
N LEU A 195 0.12 11.06 -10.10
CA LEU A 195 -1.01 11.41 -10.96
C LEU A 195 -0.62 11.09 -12.41
N LEU A 196 -1.15 9.99 -12.94
CA LEU A 196 -0.94 9.54 -14.31
C LEU A 196 -2.07 10.05 -15.21
N VAL A 197 -1.76 10.98 -16.10
CA VAL A 197 -2.67 11.58 -17.07
C VAL A 197 -2.50 10.90 -18.43
N LEU A 198 -3.56 10.21 -18.88
CA LEU A 198 -3.58 9.35 -20.07
C LEU A 198 -4.30 9.98 -21.28
N ALA A 199 -4.90 11.16 -21.10
CA ALA A 199 -5.59 11.95 -22.12
C ALA A 199 -5.12 13.42 -22.11
N ASP A 200 -5.56 14.22 -23.08
CA ASP A 200 -5.22 15.66 -23.10
C ASP A 200 -6.06 16.43 -22.06
N ARG A 201 -5.58 16.41 -20.81
CA ARG A 201 -6.24 16.98 -19.63
C ARG A 201 -5.35 18.03 -18.94
N PRO A 202 -5.20 19.24 -19.51
CA PRO A 202 -4.45 20.31 -18.87
C PRO A 202 -5.07 20.77 -17.54
N ASP A 203 -6.40 20.70 -17.44
CA ASP A 203 -7.20 20.98 -16.25
C ASP A 203 -6.74 20.17 -15.03
N LEU A 204 -6.58 18.85 -15.19
CA LEU A 204 -6.17 17.97 -14.09
C LEU A 204 -4.73 18.23 -13.65
N ARG A 205 -3.84 18.58 -14.59
CA ARG A 205 -2.44 18.93 -14.27
C ARG A 205 -2.35 20.25 -13.52
N GLU A 206 -3.19 21.22 -13.87
CA GLU A 206 -3.27 22.50 -13.19
C GLU A 206 -3.79 22.35 -11.75
N VAL A 207 -4.85 21.58 -11.54
CA VAL A 207 -5.36 21.27 -10.19
C VAL A 207 -4.29 20.63 -9.32
N ALA A 208 -3.54 19.67 -9.86
CA ALA A 208 -2.50 18.96 -9.11
C ALA A 208 -1.20 19.75 -8.90
N ALA A 209 -1.05 20.93 -9.54
CA ALA A 209 0.16 21.73 -9.43
C ALA A 209 0.52 22.12 -7.99
N GLY A 210 -0.50 22.32 -7.14
CA GLY A 210 -0.32 22.62 -5.71
C GLY A 210 0.24 21.46 -4.87
N TRP A 211 0.36 20.25 -5.43
CA TRP A 211 0.88 19.07 -4.74
C TRP A 211 2.20 18.55 -5.33
N GLN A 212 2.83 19.25 -6.29
CA GLN A 212 4.01 18.75 -7.01
C GLN A 212 5.21 18.45 -6.09
N ASP A 213 5.28 19.06 -4.91
CA ASP A 213 6.28 18.75 -3.89
C ASP A 213 6.16 17.30 -3.38
N ARG A 214 4.95 16.72 -3.39
CA ARG A 214 4.64 15.38 -2.89
C ARG A 214 4.21 14.40 -3.98
N VAL A 215 3.44 14.83 -4.97
CA VAL A 215 2.82 14.00 -6.01
C VAL A 215 3.55 14.19 -7.35
N ASP A 216 3.96 13.08 -7.97
CA ASP A 216 4.55 13.06 -9.30
C ASP A 216 3.46 13.14 -10.37
N ILE A 217 3.42 14.23 -11.14
CA ILE A 217 2.49 14.39 -12.25
C ILE A 217 3.15 13.86 -13.53
N ARG A 218 2.55 12.84 -14.14
CA ARG A 218 3.08 12.18 -15.35
C ARG A 218 2.05 12.16 -16.46
N THR A 219 2.47 12.50 -17.67
CA THR A 219 1.65 12.35 -18.87
C THR A 219 2.23 11.23 -19.73
N ALA A 220 1.39 10.31 -20.18
CA ALA A 220 1.79 9.23 -21.06
C ALA A 220 0.60 8.79 -21.92
N LYS A 221 0.88 8.04 -22.99
CA LYS A 221 -0.15 7.34 -23.78
C LYS A 221 -0.09 5.85 -23.47
N THR A 222 -1.20 5.16 -23.63
CA THR A 222 -1.28 3.70 -23.53
C THR A 222 -2.25 3.16 -24.57
N ASP A 223 -2.02 1.94 -25.03
CA ASP A 223 -2.83 1.31 -26.08
C ASP A 223 -4.23 0.94 -25.57
N ASP A 224 -4.33 0.46 -24.33
CA ASP A 224 -5.59 0.13 -23.66
C ASP A 224 -5.82 1.11 -22.52
N ARG A 225 -6.55 2.19 -22.82
CA ARG A 225 -6.75 3.31 -21.92
C ARG A 225 -7.98 3.08 -21.04
N PRO A 226 -7.83 2.81 -19.73
CA PRO A 226 -8.96 2.46 -18.88
C PRO A 226 -9.64 3.69 -18.24
N ALA A 227 -9.01 4.86 -18.30
CA ALA A 227 -9.43 6.13 -17.70
C ALA A 227 -8.72 7.32 -18.39
N ASP A 228 -9.22 8.54 -18.20
CA ASP A 228 -8.53 9.78 -18.62
C ASP A 228 -7.31 10.07 -17.73
N ALA A 229 -7.43 9.78 -16.44
CA ALA A 229 -6.35 9.93 -15.46
C ALA A 229 -6.54 8.99 -14.27
N LEU A 230 -5.42 8.62 -13.63
CA LEU A 230 -5.36 7.80 -12.42
C LEU A 230 -4.53 8.50 -11.37
N LEU A 231 -5.06 8.66 -10.16
CA LEU A 231 -4.31 9.05 -8.97
C LEU A 231 -3.92 7.80 -8.20
N ILE A 232 -2.63 7.48 -8.20
CA ILE A 232 -2.06 6.24 -7.67
C ILE A 232 -1.29 6.56 -6.40
N ARG A 233 -1.63 5.88 -5.30
CA ARG A 233 -0.93 5.98 -4.02
C ARG A 233 0.45 5.31 -4.07
N PRO A 234 1.36 5.63 -3.13
CA PRO A 234 2.67 4.96 -3.04
C PRO A 234 2.62 3.43 -2.94
N ASP A 235 1.53 2.88 -2.40
CA ASP A 235 1.26 1.44 -2.34
C ASP A 235 0.56 0.88 -3.58
N ALA A 236 0.63 1.61 -4.69
CA ALA A 236 0.08 1.30 -6.01
C ALA A 236 -1.45 1.10 -6.05
N HIS A 237 -2.20 1.51 -5.02
CA HIS A 237 -3.65 1.51 -5.07
C HIS A 237 -4.18 2.80 -5.68
N ILE A 238 -5.24 2.70 -6.50
CA ILE A 238 -5.85 3.85 -7.17
C ILE A 238 -6.76 4.58 -6.17
N ALA A 239 -6.37 5.79 -5.78
CA ALA A 239 -7.13 6.66 -4.89
C ALA A 239 -8.28 7.39 -5.60
N TRP A 240 -8.11 7.68 -6.89
CA TRP A 240 -9.09 8.37 -7.72
C TRP A 240 -8.83 8.08 -9.21
N ALA A 241 -9.87 8.14 -10.02
CA ALA A 241 -9.76 8.01 -11.48
C ALA A 241 -10.79 8.90 -12.17
N ALA A 242 -10.38 9.59 -13.24
CA ALA A 242 -11.30 10.30 -14.13
C ALA A 242 -11.81 9.34 -15.21
N THR A 243 -13.13 9.28 -15.37
CA THR A 243 -13.76 8.54 -16.46
C THR A 243 -13.34 9.11 -17.83
N ILE A 244 -13.49 8.30 -18.88
CA ILE A 244 -13.16 8.74 -20.24
C ILE A 244 -14.06 9.90 -20.65
N ASP A 245 -13.44 10.99 -21.11
CA ASP A 245 -14.12 12.22 -21.55
C ASP A 245 -14.99 12.87 -20.44
N GLU A 246 -14.60 12.68 -19.18
CA GLU A 246 -15.28 13.28 -18.03
C GLU A 246 -15.24 14.81 -18.08
N ALA A 247 -16.37 15.46 -17.79
CA ALA A 247 -16.48 16.90 -17.81
C ALA A 247 -15.56 17.56 -16.76
N VAL A 248 -14.99 18.71 -17.12
CA VAL A 248 -14.01 19.44 -16.29
C VAL A 248 -14.62 19.86 -14.94
N ASP A 249 -15.87 20.29 -14.96
CA ASP A 249 -16.63 20.75 -13.79
C ASP A 249 -16.93 19.63 -12.77
N THR A 250 -16.88 18.36 -13.17
CA THR A 250 -16.96 17.22 -12.25
C THR A 250 -15.59 16.69 -11.85
N ALA A 251 -14.66 16.59 -12.80
CA ALA A 251 -13.37 15.97 -12.58
C ALA A 251 -12.42 16.82 -11.71
N GLU A 252 -12.39 18.14 -11.91
CA GLU A 252 -11.52 19.03 -11.13
C GLU A 252 -11.82 19.02 -9.61
N PRO A 253 -13.08 19.23 -9.15
CA PRO A 253 -13.37 19.20 -7.72
C PRO A 253 -13.12 17.81 -7.12
N ALA A 254 -13.46 16.74 -7.85
CA ALA A 254 -13.24 15.37 -7.38
C ALA A 254 -11.74 15.04 -7.24
N LEU A 255 -10.91 15.46 -8.19
CA LEU A 255 -9.46 15.31 -8.08
C LEU A 255 -8.90 16.11 -6.90
N ARG A 256 -9.34 17.36 -6.70
CA ARG A 256 -8.89 18.20 -5.59
C ARG A 256 -9.28 17.58 -4.23
N GLU A 257 -10.49 17.06 -4.12
CA GLU A 257 -10.95 16.34 -2.92
C GLU A 257 -10.08 15.10 -2.66
N ALA A 258 -9.80 14.29 -3.69
CA ALA A 258 -8.96 13.12 -3.55
C ALA A 258 -7.52 13.46 -3.15
N LEU A 259 -6.90 14.47 -3.79
CA LEU A 259 -5.56 14.96 -3.44
C LEU A 259 -5.52 15.45 -1.98
N THR A 260 -6.54 16.20 -1.56
CA THR A 260 -6.62 16.71 -0.19
C THR A 260 -6.78 15.58 0.83
N SER A 261 -7.63 14.60 0.53
CA SER A 261 -7.96 13.49 1.43
C SER A 261 -6.80 12.53 1.64
N TRP A 262 -5.94 12.34 0.62
CA TRP A 262 -4.84 11.38 0.68
C TRP A 262 -3.46 12.02 0.91
N PHE A 263 -3.26 13.26 0.48
CA PHE A 263 -1.94 13.89 0.45
C PHE A 263 -1.88 15.26 1.14
N GLY A 264 -2.96 15.71 1.78
CA GLY A 264 -3.00 16.94 2.58
C GLY A 264 -3.36 18.17 1.77
N THR A 265 -3.35 19.35 2.40
CA THR A 265 -3.62 20.61 1.70
C THR A 265 -2.54 20.91 0.65
N PRO A 266 -2.87 21.67 -0.42
CA PRO A 266 -1.87 22.10 -1.38
C PRO A 266 -0.80 22.94 -0.67
N SER A 267 0.43 22.84 -1.16
CA SER A 267 1.52 23.68 -0.70
C SER A 267 1.25 25.11 -1.16
N ASP A 268 1.40 26.07 -0.24
CA ASP A 268 1.47 27.48 -0.63
C ASP A 268 2.69 27.62 -1.55
N GLN A 269 2.47 27.94 -2.83
CA GLN A 269 3.57 28.38 -3.67
C GLN A 269 4.14 29.63 -3.00
N ALA A 270 5.38 29.55 -2.53
CA ALA A 270 6.06 30.65 -1.87
C ALA A 270 5.80 31.96 -2.64
N GLU A 271 5.25 32.97 -1.95
CA GLU A 271 5.32 34.33 -2.44
C GLU A 271 6.79 34.61 -2.84
N PRO A 272 7.05 35.21 -4.01
CA PRO A 272 8.40 35.62 -4.34
C PRO A 272 8.84 36.60 -3.25
N ASP A 273 9.90 36.24 -2.53
CA ASP A 273 10.51 37.01 -1.45
C ASP A 273 10.53 38.49 -1.81
N GLY A 274 9.63 39.24 -1.15
CA GLY A 274 9.38 40.62 -1.45
C GLY A 274 10.62 41.44 -1.13
N ASP A 275 11.23 41.95 -2.20
CA ASP A 275 12.04 43.17 -2.28
C ASP A 275 12.37 43.80 -0.92
N GLN A 276 13.55 43.46 -0.38
CA GLN A 276 14.10 44.13 0.79
C GLN A 276 14.82 45.39 0.30
N PRO A 277 14.33 46.61 0.60
CA PRO A 277 14.95 47.83 0.11
C PRO A 277 16.29 48.10 0.81
N ALA A 278 17.17 48.75 0.04
CA ALA A 278 18.59 49.02 0.26
C ALA A 278 18.99 49.72 1.57
#